data_AF-A0A699U5T0-F1
#
_entry.id   AF-A0A699U5T0-F1
#
_cell.length_a   1.000
_cell.length_b   1.000
_cell.length_c   1.000
_cell.angle_alpha   90.00
_cell.angle_beta   90.00
_cell.angle_gamma   90.00
#
_symmetry.space_group_name_H-M   'P 1'
#
loop_
_entity.id
_entity.type
_entity.pdbx_description
1 polymer ?
#
loop_
_entity_poly.entity_id
_entity_poly.type
_entity_poly.pdbx_seq_one_letter_code
_entity_poly.pdbx_strand_id
1 'polypeptide(L)'
;DGTGVRGTGPTVPELARCTYATFIKCDPFPFIGTEGAVKKWMTEEFCPRSVIQRMEQELYNLRMKGMDIDGYTNRFHELALLCLRMVEPETMKVEQYIRGLTKSIHGDVTSSQPATINGAVCLAY
;
A
#
# COMPACT_ATOMS: atom_id res chain seq x y z
N ASP A 1 -10.61 -56.96 -1.85
CA ASP A 1 -11.92 -56.30 -1.74
C ASP A 1 -12.10 -55.78 -0.31
N GLY A 2 -12.27 -54.52 0.05
CA GLY A 2 -12.50 -53.27 -0.68
C GLY A 2 -13.35 -52.37 0.25
N THR A 3 -12.89 -51.13 0.51
CA THR A 3 -13.69 -49.91 0.86
C THR A 3 -14.53 -49.87 2.16
N GLY A 4 -14.62 -48.77 2.94
CA GLY A 4 -14.19 -47.40 2.71
C GLY A 4 -14.30 -46.50 3.98
N VAL A 5 -13.43 -45.48 4.03
CA VAL A 5 -13.34 -44.48 5.11
C VAL A 5 -14.20 -43.27 4.73
N ARG A 6 -15.11 -42.86 5.63
CA ARG A 6 -15.88 -41.62 5.52
C ARG A 6 -14.95 -40.43 5.77
N GLY A 7 -14.81 -39.57 4.76
CA GLY A 7 -14.03 -38.34 4.84
C GLY A 7 -14.62 -37.33 5.81
N THR A 8 -13.79 -36.84 6.71
CA THR A 8 -13.96 -35.54 7.36
C THR A 8 -12.85 -34.67 6.80
N GLY A 9 -13.18 -33.73 5.92
CA GLY A 9 -12.19 -32.85 5.31
C GLY A 9 -11.48 -32.02 6.39
N PRO A 10 -10.19 -31.66 6.21
CA PRO A 10 -9.51 -30.78 7.14
C PRO A 10 -10.19 -29.40 7.10
N THR A 11 -10.78 -28.99 8.21
CA THR A 11 -11.15 -27.60 8.44
C THR A 11 -9.86 -26.79 8.36
N VAL A 12 -9.73 -25.96 7.32
CA VAL A 12 -8.61 -25.03 7.16
C VAL A 12 -8.56 -24.17 8.42
N PRO A 13 -7.48 -24.19 9.22
CA PRO A 13 -7.35 -23.27 10.33
C PRO A 13 -7.32 -21.86 9.74
N GLU A 14 -8.24 -21.01 10.20
CA GLU A 14 -8.20 -19.58 9.95
C GLU A 14 -6.79 -19.09 10.28
N LEU A 15 -6.09 -18.52 9.29
CA LEU A 15 -4.71 -18.08 9.42
C LEU A 15 -4.68 -16.94 10.45
N ALA A 16 -4.53 -17.29 11.73
CA ALA A 16 -4.41 -16.34 12.82
C ALA A 16 -3.24 -15.42 12.46
N ARG A 17 -3.54 -14.13 12.28
CA ARG A 17 -2.62 -13.08 11.84
C ARG A 17 -1.21 -13.29 12.38
N CYS A 18 -0.33 -13.84 11.55
CA CYS A 18 1.08 -13.87 11.86
C CYS A 18 1.59 -12.42 11.77
N THR A 19 1.96 -11.83 12.91
CA THR A 19 2.62 -10.52 12.94
C THR A 19 4.12 -10.69 12.70
N TYR A 20 4.79 -9.64 12.21
CA TYR A 20 6.25 -9.62 12.02
C TYR A 20 7.03 -10.14 13.24
N ALA A 21 6.56 -9.80 14.44
CA ALA A 21 7.16 -10.25 15.71
C ALA A 21 7.01 -11.77 15.97
N THR A 22 5.92 -12.38 15.51
CA THR A 22 5.70 -13.83 15.64
C THR A 22 6.62 -14.62 14.72
N PHE A 23 6.95 -14.07 13.54
CA PHE A 23 7.84 -14.72 12.56
C PHE A 23 9.30 -14.79 13.02
N ILE A 24 9.85 -13.69 13.57
CA ILE A 24 11.24 -13.67 14.07
C ILE A 24 11.43 -14.57 15.30
N LYS A 25 10.38 -14.76 16.10
CA LYS A 25 10.39 -15.66 17.27
C LYS A 25 10.38 -17.15 16.92
N CYS A 26 9.99 -17.52 15.71
CA CYS A 26 9.93 -18.93 15.27
C CYS A 26 11.30 -19.50 14.88
N ASP A 27 12.39 -18.73 15.07
CA ASP A 27 13.77 -19.08 14.71
C ASP A 27 13.83 -19.73 13.32
N PRO A 28 13.58 -18.93 12.25
CA PRO A 28 13.36 -19.46 10.93
C PRO A 28 14.55 -20.35 10.53
N PHE A 29 14.23 -21.62 10.26
CA PHE A 29 15.14 -22.67 9.84
C PHE A 29 16.23 -22.09 8.92
N PRO A 30 17.53 -22.37 9.16
CA PRO A 30 18.62 -21.64 8.54
C PRO A 30 18.52 -21.79 7.02
N PHE A 31 17.98 -20.75 6.38
CA PHE A 31 17.71 -20.77 4.96
C PHE A 31 19.04 -20.53 4.27
N ILE A 32 19.68 -21.61 3.80
CA ILE A 32 20.90 -21.57 3.01
C ILE A 32 20.52 -21.18 1.58
N GLY A 33 20.07 -19.95 1.40
CA GLY A 33 19.66 -19.38 0.12
C GLY A 33 20.33 -18.03 -0.08
N THR A 34 20.82 -17.78 -1.29
CA THR A 34 21.41 -16.49 -1.68
C THR A 34 20.44 -15.35 -1.33
N GLU A 35 20.97 -14.25 -0.79
CA GLU A 35 20.23 -13.06 -0.34
C GLU A 35 19.10 -12.63 -1.29
N GLY A 36 19.29 -12.79 -2.61
CA GLY A 36 18.28 -12.50 -3.62
C GLY A 36 17.01 -13.35 -3.55
N ALA A 37 17.09 -14.61 -3.14
CA ALA A 37 15.92 -15.49 -2.98
C ALA A 37 15.11 -15.11 -1.72
N VAL A 38 15.79 -14.76 -0.64
CA VAL A 38 15.16 -14.29 0.60
C VAL A 38 14.50 -12.93 0.38
N LYS A 39 15.18 -12.01 -0.31
CA LYS A 39 14.63 -10.69 -0.67
C LYS A 39 13.41 -10.83 -1.58
N LYS A 40 13.46 -11.72 -2.57
CA LYS A 40 12.33 -12.04 -3.45
C LYS A 40 11.15 -12.62 -2.65
N TRP A 41 11.38 -13.59 -1.78
CA TRP A 41 10.36 -14.15 -0.88
C TRP A 41 9.78 -13.09 0.05
N MET A 42 10.59 -12.22 0.66
CA MET A 42 10.07 -11.11 1.47
C MET A 42 9.22 -10.14 0.65
N THR A 43 9.58 -9.82 -0.58
CA THR A 43 8.74 -8.94 -1.42
C THR A 43 7.50 -9.62 -2.01
N GLU A 44 7.54 -10.93 -2.28
CA GLU A 44 6.42 -11.67 -2.89
C GLU A 44 5.43 -12.21 -1.84
N GLU A 45 5.90 -12.66 -0.69
CA GLU A 45 5.08 -13.23 0.39
C GLU A 45 4.67 -12.19 1.46
N PHE A 46 5.47 -11.15 1.72
CA PHE A 46 5.17 -10.18 2.78
C PHE A 46 4.34 -8.98 2.29
N CYS A 47 4.39 -8.65 0.99
CA CYS A 47 3.48 -7.70 0.37
C CYS A 47 2.97 -8.29 -0.96
N PRO A 48 1.96 -9.18 -0.90
CA PRO A 48 1.43 -9.83 -2.10
C PRO A 48 1.18 -8.79 -3.18
N ARG A 49 1.53 -9.10 -4.44
CA ARG A 49 1.33 -8.17 -5.56
C ARG A 49 -0.11 -7.63 -5.65
N SER A 50 -1.08 -8.42 -5.20
CA SER A 50 -2.49 -8.02 -5.07
C SER A 50 -2.74 -6.93 -4.03
N VAL A 51 -1.97 -6.88 -2.94
CA VAL A 51 -2.02 -5.82 -1.92
C VAL A 51 -1.45 -4.52 -2.47
N ILE A 52 -0.30 -4.58 -3.14
CA ILE A 52 0.30 -3.42 -3.82
C ILE A 52 -0.67 -2.85 -4.86
N GLN A 53 -1.24 -3.70 -5.72
CA GLN A 53 -2.22 -3.26 -6.72
C GLN A 53 -3.46 -2.62 -6.12
N ARG A 54 -3.96 -3.13 -4.98
CA ARG A 54 -5.09 -2.50 -4.29
C ARG A 54 -4.73 -1.12 -3.76
N MET A 55 -3.55 -0.95 -3.20
CA MET A 55 -3.07 0.34 -2.70
C MET A 55 -2.83 1.34 -3.83
N GLU A 56 -2.25 0.90 -4.95
CA GLU A 56 -2.07 1.72 -6.15
C GLU A 56 -3.43 2.17 -6.71
N GLN A 57 -4.39 1.25 -6.77
CA GLN A 57 -5.75 1.54 -7.21
C GLN A 57 -6.46 2.50 -6.25
N GLU A 58 -6.26 2.36 -4.95
CA GLU A 58 -6.81 3.25 -3.95
C GLU A 58 -6.22 4.65 -4.07
N LEU A 59 -4.89 4.77 -4.22
CA LEU A 59 -4.20 6.04 -4.44
C LEU A 59 -4.71 6.74 -5.71
N TYR A 60 -4.86 5.98 -6.80
CA TYR A 60 -5.38 6.48 -8.07
C TYR A 60 -6.82 6.99 -7.97
N ASN A 61 -7.62 6.37 -7.12
CA ASN A 61 -9.02 6.73 -6.88
C ASN A 61 -9.21 7.67 -5.69
N LEU A 62 -8.13 8.11 -5.04
CA LEU A 62 -8.22 8.93 -3.84
C LEU A 62 -8.82 10.30 -4.18
N ARG A 63 -9.81 10.71 -3.38
CA ARG A 63 -10.53 11.97 -3.52
C ARG A 63 -10.73 12.59 -2.15
N MET A 64 -10.48 13.90 -2.04
CA MET A 64 -10.80 14.68 -0.87
C MET A 64 -12.33 14.73 -0.69
N LYS A 65 -12.79 14.59 0.55
CA LYS A 65 -14.22 14.61 0.91
C LYS A 65 -14.55 15.91 1.62
N GLY A 66 -15.47 16.69 1.05
CA GLY A 66 -15.83 17.99 1.63
C GLY A 66 -14.63 18.92 1.72
N MET A 67 -14.33 19.41 2.93
CA MET A 67 -13.18 20.28 3.23
C MET A 67 -12.13 19.58 4.13
N ASP A 68 -12.13 18.24 4.17
CA ASP A 68 -11.21 17.45 5.00
C ASP A 68 -9.84 17.31 4.35
N ILE A 69 -9.05 18.39 4.42
CA ILE A 69 -7.68 18.44 3.90
C ILE A 69 -6.77 17.51 4.71
N ASP A 70 -6.82 17.59 6.04
CA ASP A 70 -6.00 16.76 6.94
C ASP A 70 -6.20 15.26 6.67
N GLY A 71 -7.46 14.80 6.59
CA GLY A 71 -7.78 13.41 6.33
C GLY A 71 -7.33 12.96 4.95
N TYR A 72 -7.49 13.82 3.93
CA TYR A 72 -7.01 13.55 2.58
C TYR A 72 -5.48 13.45 2.51
N THR A 73 -4.76 14.42 3.07
CA THR A 73 -3.29 14.46 3.07
C THR A 73 -2.68 13.30 3.83
N ASN A 74 -3.23 12.96 5.01
CA ASN A 74 -2.78 11.81 5.78
C ASN A 74 -2.96 10.51 4.99
N ARG A 75 -4.14 10.30 4.40
CA ARG A 75 -4.39 9.09 3.59
C ARG A 75 -3.51 9.02 2.35
N PHE A 76 -3.26 10.16 1.70
CA PHE A 76 -2.35 10.23 0.57
C PHE A 76 -0.93 9.83 0.97
N HIS A 77 -0.40 10.35 2.09
CA HIS A 77 0.93 10.00 2.58
C HIS A 77 1.05 8.51 2.95
N GLU A 78 0.05 7.94 3.62
CA GLU A 78 0.00 6.50 3.92
C GLU A 78 0.11 5.66 2.64
N LEU A 79 -0.70 5.97 1.63
CA LEU A 79 -0.72 5.24 0.36
C LEU A 79 0.55 5.46 -0.47
N ALA A 80 1.08 6.70 -0.49
CA ALA A 80 2.30 7.05 -1.21
C ALA A 80 3.54 6.34 -0.65
N LEU A 81 3.62 6.14 0.67
CA LEU A 81 4.70 5.38 1.31
C LEU A 81 4.69 3.90 0.93
N LEU A 82 3.51 3.33 0.73
CA LEU A 82 3.33 1.91 0.41
C LEU A 82 3.48 1.62 -1.10
N CYS A 83 3.18 2.61 -1.95
CA CYS A 83 3.23 2.51 -3.42
C CYS A 83 4.59 2.96 -3.99
N LEU A 84 5.70 2.31 -3.58
CA LEU A 84 7.07 2.66 -3.99
C LEU A 84 7.29 2.77 -5.52
N ARG A 85 6.51 2.05 -6.35
CA ARG A 85 6.71 1.99 -7.81
C ARG A 85 5.87 2.98 -8.62
N MET A 86 4.71 3.43 -8.13
CA MET A 86 3.85 4.38 -8.87
C MET A 86 4.18 5.85 -8.57
N VAL A 87 5.06 6.09 -7.61
CA VAL A 87 5.21 7.38 -6.93
C VAL A 87 6.68 7.78 -6.84
N GLU A 88 7.53 7.31 -7.76
CA GLU A 88 8.98 7.53 -7.68
C GLU A 88 9.40 8.97 -8.07
N PRO A 89 8.93 9.56 -9.19
CA PRO A 89 9.22 10.96 -9.47
C PRO A 89 8.31 11.89 -8.67
N GLU A 90 8.89 12.95 -8.12
CA GLU A 90 8.16 13.94 -7.31
C GLU A 90 7.04 14.64 -8.09
N THR A 91 7.20 14.81 -9.40
CA THR A 91 6.16 15.35 -10.28
C THR A 91 4.90 14.50 -10.29
N MET A 92 5.02 13.16 -10.29
CA MET A 92 3.87 12.25 -10.23
C MET A 92 3.18 12.29 -8.86
N LYS A 93 3.95 12.48 -7.77
CA LYS A 93 3.37 12.70 -6.42
C LYS A 93 2.47 13.93 -6.42
N VAL A 94 3.01 15.03 -6.92
CA VAL A 94 2.31 16.31 -6.96
C VAL A 94 1.07 16.22 -7.84
N GLU A 95 1.20 15.69 -9.07
CA GLU A 95 0.07 15.54 -9.99
C GLU A 95 -1.03 14.69 -9.37
N GLN A 96 -0.67 13.56 -8.74
CA GLN A 96 -1.67 12.68 -8.15
C GLN A 96 -2.35 13.29 -6.92
N TYR A 97 -1.62 14.06 -6.12
CA TYR A 97 -2.20 14.80 -5.02
C TYR A 97 -3.20 15.86 -5.52
N ILE A 98 -2.80 16.67 -6.50
CA ILE A 98 -3.66 17.71 -7.08
C ILE A 98 -4.94 17.11 -7.67
N ARG A 99 -4.82 15.97 -8.38
CA ARG A 99 -5.95 15.29 -9.02
C ARG A 99 -7.02 14.84 -8.02
N GLY A 100 -6.67 14.59 -6.77
CA GLY A 100 -7.62 14.18 -5.73
C GLY A 100 -8.32 15.34 -5.03
N LEU A 101 -7.86 16.58 -5.21
CA LEU A 101 -8.42 17.75 -4.55
C LEU A 101 -9.85 18.07 -5.03
N THR A 102 -10.63 18.73 -4.18
CA THR A 102 -11.94 19.24 -4.58
C THR A 102 -11.79 20.46 -5.48
N LYS A 103 -12.83 20.71 -6.27
CA LYS A 103 -12.87 21.83 -7.23
C LYS A 103 -12.64 23.20 -6.58
N SER A 104 -12.95 23.35 -5.29
CA SER A 104 -12.82 24.63 -4.58
C SER A 104 -11.36 25.06 -4.39
N ILE A 105 -10.42 24.12 -4.23
CA ILE A 105 -8.99 24.43 -4.01
C ILE A 105 -8.12 23.98 -5.19
N HIS A 106 -8.61 23.07 -6.04
CA HIS A 106 -7.84 22.52 -7.16
C HIS A 106 -7.30 23.62 -8.09
N GLY A 107 -8.09 24.64 -8.39
CA GLY A 107 -7.69 25.74 -9.28
C GLY A 107 -6.47 26.51 -8.75
N ASP A 108 -6.52 26.89 -7.48
CA ASP A 108 -5.49 27.70 -6.83
C ASP A 108 -4.17 26.94 -6.72
N VAL A 109 -4.23 25.68 -6.28
CA VAL A 109 -3.04 24.82 -6.20
C VAL A 109 -2.44 24.57 -7.58
N THR A 110 -3.27 24.28 -8.60
CA THR A 110 -2.79 24.04 -9.97
C THR A 110 -2.10 25.27 -10.55
N SER A 111 -2.67 26.46 -10.34
CA SER A 111 -2.12 27.72 -10.87
C SER A 111 -0.74 28.06 -10.29
N SER A 112 -0.51 27.66 -9.04
CA SER A 112 0.74 27.92 -8.31
C SER A 112 1.88 26.97 -8.72
N GLN A 113 1.59 25.91 -9.48
CA GLN A 113 2.57 24.94 -10.00
C GLN A 113 3.58 24.47 -8.93
N PRO A 114 3.13 23.80 -7.85
CA PRO A 114 4.01 23.34 -6.80
C PRO A 114 5.04 22.34 -7.34
N ALA A 115 6.31 22.54 -6.97
CA ALA A 115 7.39 21.63 -7.34
C ALA A 115 7.51 20.40 -6.41
N THR A 116 6.92 20.48 -5.22
CA THR A 116 7.03 19.46 -4.17
C THR A 116 5.67 19.13 -3.58
N ILE A 117 5.54 17.93 -3.00
CA ILE A 117 4.30 17.52 -2.33
C ILE A 117 3.96 18.45 -1.16
N ASN A 118 4.96 18.85 -0.37
CA ASN A 118 4.76 19.78 0.74
C ASN A 118 4.30 21.15 0.24
N GLY A 119 4.79 21.62 -0.90
CA GLY A 119 4.29 22.84 -1.52
C GLY A 119 2.81 22.71 -1.91
N ALA A 120 2.42 21.60 -2.52
CA ALA A 120 1.02 21.33 -2.87
C ALA A 120 0.11 21.22 -1.63
N VAL A 121 0.61 20.61 -0.55
CA VAL A 121 -0.09 20.54 0.74
C VAL A 121 -0.26 21.93 1.34
N CYS A 122 0.79 22.74 1.41
CA CYS A 122 0.72 24.10 1.94
C CYS A 122 -0.27 24.98 1.19
N LEU A 123 -0.39 24.82 -0.13
CA LEU A 123 -1.35 25.55 -0.97
C LEU A 123 -2.79 25.04 -0.84
N ALA A 124 -3.00 23.84 -0.29
CA ALA A 124 -4.32 23.26 -0.11
C ALA A 124 -5.03 23.79 1.15
N TYR A 125 -4.28 24.34 2.12
CA TYR A 125 -4.78 25.05 3.31
C TYR A 125 -5.04 26.52 3.02
#